data_AF-A0A1V3IEJ3-F1
#
_entry.id   AF-A0A1V3IEJ3-F1
#
_cell.length_a   1.000
_cell.length_b   1.000
_cell.length_c   1.000
_cell.angle_alpha   90.00
_cell.angle_beta   90.00
_cell.angle_gamma   90.00
#
_symmetry.space_group_name_H-M   'P 1'
#
loop_
_entity.id
_entity.type
_entity.pdbx_description
1 polymer ?
#
loop_
_entity_poly.entity_id
_entity_poly.type
_entity_poly.pdbx_seq_one_letter_code
_entity_poly.pdbx_strand_id
1 'polypeptide(L)'
;MKNHQLTQTLKGAFYVAIIALIALIALWQCRPAFANPTDWHNNEVSEQISRQARAEARKLWREENGDWQPNLTPQAEQELLHYTAQKQKEIDRTFKQ
;
A
#
# COMPACT_ATOMS: atom_id res chain seq x y z
N MET A 1 43.96 54.39 -3.20
CA MET A 1 42.48 54.19 -3.21
C MET A 1 42.00 53.02 -4.08
N LYS A 2 42.57 52.75 -5.26
CA LYS A 2 42.09 51.68 -6.17
C LYS A 2 42.10 50.27 -5.57
N ASN A 3 43.14 49.93 -4.79
CA ASN A 3 43.31 48.59 -4.22
C ASN A 3 42.27 48.27 -3.14
N HIS A 4 41.81 49.28 -2.39
CA HIS A 4 40.80 49.08 -1.35
C HIS A 4 39.43 48.72 -1.96
N GLN A 5 39.04 49.41 -3.05
CA GLN A 5 37.79 49.10 -3.76
C GLN A 5 37.85 47.72 -4.44
N LEU A 6 38.97 47.37 -5.06
CA LEU A 6 39.20 46.04 -5.63
C LEU A 6 39.09 44.93 -4.57
N THR A 7 39.64 45.15 -3.37
CA THR A 7 39.50 44.18 -2.28
C THR A 7 38.08 44.07 -1.75
N GLN A 8 37.28 45.15 -1.78
CA GLN A 8 35.88 45.09 -1.36
C GLN A 8 34.99 44.38 -2.38
N THR A 9 35.19 44.62 -3.69
CA THR A 9 34.44 43.91 -4.73
C THR A 9 34.81 42.42 -4.79
N LEU A 10 36.08 42.07 -4.57
CA LEU A 10 36.53 40.68 -4.50
C LEU A 10 35.93 39.93 -3.30
N LYS A 11 35.87 40.58 -2.14
CA LYS A 11 35.20 40.03 -0.94
C LYS A 11 33.71 39.85 -1.15
N GLY A 12 33.03 40.84 -1.76
CA GLY A 12 31.61 40.74 -2.11
C GLY A 12 31.32 39.57 -3.06
N ALA A 13 32.12 39.43 -4.11
CA ALA A 13 32.01 38.31 -5.05
C ALA A 13 32.26 36.95 -4.37
N PHE A 14 33.21 36.89 -3.43
CA PHE A 14 33.48 35.69 -2.65
C PHE A 14 32.30 35.30 -1.75
N TYR A 15 31.66 36.26 -1.07
CA TYR A 15 30.45 35.98 -0.27
C TYR A 15 29.29 35.49 -1.14
N VAL A 16 29.08 36.09 -2.32
CA VAL A 16 28.05 35.62 -3.27
C VAL A 16 28.32 34.19 -3.73
N ALA A 17 29.58 33.85 -4.04
CA ALA A 17 29.97 32.51 -4.42
C ALA A 17 29.73 31.48 -3.28
N ILE A 18 30.02 31.86 -2.03
CA ILE A 18 29.75 31.00 -0.87
C ILE A 18 28.24 30.77 -0.70
N ILE A 19 27.42 31.82 -0.80
CA ILE A 19 25.97 31.69 -0.66
C ILE A 19 25.40 30.82 -1.78
N ALA A 20 25.86 30.98 -3.01
CA ALA A 20 25.47 30.14 -4.14
C ALA A 20 25.87 28.67 -3.92
N LEU A 21 27.07 28.41 -3.39
CA LEU A 21 27.52 27.05 -3.07
C LEU A 21 26.65 26.41 -1.98
N ILE A 22 26.33 27.15 -0.91
CA ILE A 22 25.44 26.67 0.16
C ILE A 22 24.04 26.37 -0.40
N ALA A 23 23.49 27.22 -1.26
CA ALA A 23 22.21 27.00 -1.91
C ALA A 23 22.22 25.74 -2.80
N LEU A 24 23.30 25.50 -3.54
CA LEU A 24 23.47 24.29 -4.36
C LEU A 24 23.56 23.02 -3.50
N ILE A 25 24.29 23.07 -2.38
CA ILE A 25 24.37 21.95 -1.43
C ILE A 25 22.99 21.70 -0.80
N ALA A 26 22.27 22.74 -0.39
CA ALA A 26 20.92 22.60 0.15
C ALA A 26 19.94 21.98 -0.87
N LEU A 27 19.99 22.44 -2.13
CA LEU A 27 19.21 21.85 -3.22
C LEU A 27 19.57 20.38 -3.46
N TRP A 28 20.85 20.02 -3.38
CA TRP A 28 21.31 18.65 -3.52
C TRP A 28 20.84 17.75 -2.35
N GLN A 29 20.90 18.24 -1.12
CA GLN A 29 20.44 17.54 0.09
C GLN A 29 18.91 17.41 0.17
N CYS A 30 18.13 18.29 -0.50
CA CYS A 30 16.67 18.19 -0.58
C CYS A 30 16.16 17.25 -1.68
N ARG A 31 17.02 16.72 -2.55
CA ARG A 31 16.63 15.74 -3.60
C ARG A 31 15.84 14.52 -3.09
N PRO A 32 16.20 13.83 -1.98
CA PRO A 32 15.47 12.66 -1.53
C PRO A 32 14.07 12.99 -0.96
N ALA A 33 13.80 14.23 -0.57
CA ALA A 33 12.48 14.62 -0.05
C ALA A 33 11.40 14.75 -1.14
N PHE A 34 11.79 15.05 -2.38
CA PHE A 34 10.89 15.17 -3.54
C PHE A 34 10.79 13.90 -4.39
N ALA A 35 11.55 12.86 -4.04
CA ALA A 35 11.71 11.65 -4.83
C ALA A 35 11.23 10.39 -4.09
N ASN A 36 10.31 10.52 -3.13
CA ASN A 36 9.60 9.36 -2.59
C ASN A 36 8.33 9.17 -3.42
N PRO A 37 8.36 8.38 -4.52
CA PRO A 37 7.11 8.01 -5.18
C PRO A 37 6.26 7.35 -4.11
N THR A 38 5.08 7.91 -3.85
CA THR A 38 4.05 7.16 -3.13
C THR A 38 3.88 5.88 -3.94
N ASP A 39 4.36 4.77 -3.40
CA ASP A 39 4.22 3.48 -4.04
C ASP A 39 2.77 3.05 -3.87
N TRP A 40 1.90 3.56 -4.75
CA TRP A 40 0.48 3.23 -4.80
C TRP A 40 0.25 1.74 -5.11
N HIS A 41 1.28 1.01 -5.55
CA HIS A 41 1.27 -0.43 -5.74
C HIS A 41 1.73 -1.21 -4.50
N ASN A 42 2.42 -0.56 -3.54
CA ASN A 42 2.72 -1.17 -2.26
C ASN A 42 1.48 -1.17 -1.36
N ASN A 43 0.67 -2.20 -1.53
CA ASN A 43 -0.48 -2.49 -0.71
C ASN A 43 -0.15 -3.49 0.42
N GLU A 44 1.12 -3.82 0.68
CA GLU A 44 1.51 -4.92 1.57
C GLU A 44 0.91 -4.77 2.97
N VAL A 45 1.01 -3.55 3.53
CA VAL A 45 0.44 -3.21 4.84
C VAL A 45 -1.09 -3.28 4.80
N SER A 46 -1.72 -2.76 3.76
CA SER A 46 -3.17 -2.81 3.57
C SER A 46 -3.69 -4.25 3.46
N GLU A 47 -2.96 -5.11 2.74
CA GLU A 47 -3.27 -6.54 2.65
C GLU A 47 -3.09 -7.23 4.00
N GLN A 48 -2.02 -6.92 4.73
CA GLN A 48 -1.78 -7.46 6.06
C GLN A 48 -2.93 -7.12 7.02
N ILE A 49 -3.33 -5.84 7.07
CA ILE A 49 -4.43 -5.36 7.91
C ILE A 49 -5.75 -6.04 7.49
N SER A 50 -6.02 -6.14 6.19
CA SER A 50 -7.21 -6.81 5.65
C SER A 50 -7.24 -8.30 6.02
N ARG A 51 -6.10 -9.00 5.95
CA ARG A 51 -5.99 -10.41 6.35
C ARG A 51 -6.24 -10.58 7.84
N GLN A 52 -5.68 -9.72 8.69
CA GLN A 52 -5.89 -9.75 10.14
C GLN A 52 -7.35 -9.48 10.51
N ALA A 53 -7.97 -8.42 9.97
CA ALA A 53 -9.36 -8.07 10.22
C ALA A 53 -10.32 -9.21 9.81
N ARG A 54 -10.07 -9.84 8.66
CA ARG A 54 -10.86 -11.01 8.23
C ARG A 54 -10.66 -12.22 9.15
N ALA A 55 -9.46 -12.44 9.68
CA ALA A 55 -9.20 -13.53 10.60
C ALA A 55 -9.91 -13.31 11.95
N GLU A 56 -9.88 -12.09 12.48
CA GLU A 56 -10.60 -11.72 13.70
C GLU A 56 -12.11 -11.83 13.53
N ALA A 57 -12.66 -11.32 12.43
CA ALA A 57 -14.09 -11.45 12.12
C ALA A 57 -14.53 -12.91 12.03
N ARG A 58 -13.73 -13.78 11.39
CA ARG A 58 -13.99 -15.24 11.35
C ARG A 58 -13.93 -15.88 12.73
N LYS A 59 -13.01 -15.44 13.59
CA LYS A 59 -12.90 -15.93 14.96
C LYS A 59 -14.13 -15.54 15.78
N LEU A 60 -14.51 -14.26 15.77
CA LEU A 60 -15.71 -13.75 16.44
C LEU A 60 -16.97 -14.46 15.97
N TRP A 61 -17.12 -14.62 14.65
CA TRP A 61 -18.23 -15.37 14.09
C TRP A 61 -18.29 -16.81 14.61
N ARG A 62 -17.15 -17.51 14.66
CA ARG A 62 -17.06 -18.88 15.15
C ARG A 62 -17.40 -18.99 16.64
N GLU A 63 -17.00 -18.00 17.45
CA GLU A 63 -17.32 -17.94 18.87
C GLU A 63 -18.82 -17.73 19.11
N GLU A 64 -19.47 -16.88 18.32
CA GLU A 64 -20.90 -16.56 18.46
C GLU A 64 -21.83 -17.60 17.81
N ASN A 65 -21.48 -18.08 16.61
CA ASN A 65 -22.36 -18.86 15.75
C ASN A 65 -21.94 -20.33 15.62
N GLY A 66 -20.81 -20.71 16.24
CA GLY A 66 -20.16 -21.99 16.02
C GLY A 66 -19.39 -22.02 14.70
N ASP A 67 -18.75 -23.16 14.41
CA ASP A 67 -18.03 -23.32 13.15
C ASP A 67 -19.01 -23.33 11.97
N TRP A 68 -18.67 -22.60 10.91
CA TRP A 68 -19.47 -22.65 9.69
C TRP A 68 -19.28 -24.03 9.05
N GLN A 69 -20.33 -24.85 9.09
CA GLN A 69 -20.34 -26.26 8.65
C GLN A 69 -19.27 -27.10 9.37
N PRO A 70 -19.47 -27.37 10.68
CA PRO A 70 -18.48 -28.08 11.47
C PRO A 70 -18.27 -29.48 10.89
N ASN A 71 -17.02 -29.79 10.50
CA ASN A 71 -16.57 -31.11 10.07
C ASN A 71 -17.54 -31.81 9.08
N LEU A 72 -17.63 -31.29 7.85
CA LEU A 72 -18.13 -32.13 6.77
C LEU A 72 -17.20 -33.34 6.67
N THR A 73 -17.71 -34.52 7.03
CA THR A 73 -17.06 -35.76 6.62
C THR A 73 -16.90 -35.71 5.09
N PRO A 74 -15.91 -36.39 4.49
CA PRO A 74 -15.75 -36.40 3.03
C PRO A 74 -17.04 -36.75 2.28
N GLN A 75 -17.89 -37.58 2.90
CA GLN A 75 -19.22 -37.89 2.40
C GLN A 75 -20.16 -36.67 2.40
N ALA A 76 -20.25 -35.93 3.51
CA ALA A 76 -21.11 -34.76 3.61
C ALA A 76 -20.68 -33.64 2.64
N GLU A 77 -19.37 -33.49 2.40
CA GLU A 77 -18.85 -32.57 1.38
C GLU A 77 -19.28 -33.00 -0.02
N GLN A 78 -19.14 -34.29 -0.34
CA GLN A 78 -19.56 -34.84 -1.62
C GLN A 78 -21.08 -34.67 -1.85
N GLU A 79 -21.90 -34.91 -0.82
CA GLU A 79 -23.35 -34.68 -0.87
C GLU A 79 -23.69 -33.19 -1.11
N LEU A 80 -22.99 -32.27 -0.45
CA LEU A 80 -23.13 -30.83 -0.66
C LEU A 80 -22.77 -30.42 -2.09
N LEU A 81 -21.68 -30.95 -2.64
CA LEU A 81 -21.27 -30.70 -4.03
C LEU A 81 -22.30 -31.25 -5.04
N HIS A 82 -22.83 -32.45 -4.82
CA HIS A 82 -23.88 -33.00 -5.67
C HIS A 82 -25.17 -32.17 -5.60
N TYR A 83 -25.61 -31.81 -4.40
CA TYR A 83 -26.82 -31.03 -4.19
C TYR A 83 -26.70 -29.63 -4.81
N THR A 84 -25.58 -28.94 -4.60
CA THR A 84 -25.32 -27.63 -5.21
C THR A 84 -25.27 -27.70 -6.74
N ALA A 85 -24.62 -28.71 -7.32
CA ALA A 85 -24.61 -28.92 -8.76
C ALA A 85 -26.00 -29.19 -9.34
N GLN A 86 -26.85 -29.94 -8.62
CA GLN A 86 -28.24 -30.15 -9.02
C GLN A 86 -29.03 -28.84 -9.01
N LYS A 87 -28.92 -28.04 -7.93
CA LYS A 87 -29.60 -26.75 -7.83
C LYS A 87 -29.14 -25.77 -8.90
N GLN A 88 -27.85 -25.74 -9.22
CA GLN A 88 -27.36 -24.91 -10.32
C GLN A 88 -27.99 -25.32 -11.66
N LYS A 89 -28.14 -26.62 -11.93
CA LYS A 89 -28.83 -27.10 -13.15
C LYS A 89 -30.30 -26.73 -13.18
N GLU A 90 -30.99 -26.76 -12.04
CA GLU A 90 -32.39 -26.31 -11.93
C GLU A 90 -32.49 -24.81 -12.26
N ILE A 91 -31.63 -23.99 -11.66
CA ILE A 91 -31.53 -22.55 -11.90
C ILE A 91 -31.23 -22.25 -13.38
N ASP A 92 -30.22 -22.91 -13.95
CA ASP A 92 -29.84 -22.74 -15.35
C ASP A 92 -30.98 -23.12 -16.30
N ARG A 93 -31.80 -24.12 -15.96
CA ARG A 93 -33.00 -24.47 -16.74
C ARG A 93 -34.06 -23.39 -16.63
N THR A 94 -34.27 -22.82 -15.45
CA THR A 94 -35.24 -21.72 -15.25
C THR A 94 -34.83 -20.46 -16.02
N PHE A 95 -33.53 -20.13 -16.07
CA PHE A 95 -33.04 -18.93 -16.77
C PHE A 95 -32.76 -19.13 -18.27
N LYS A 96 -32.77 -20.36 -18.78
CA LYS A 96 -32.64 -20.66 -20.22
C LYS A 96 -33.98 -20.79 -20.95
N GLN A 97 -35.11 -20.72 -20.23
CA GLN A 97 -36.46 -20.62 -20.80
C GLN A 97 -36.78 -19.18 -21.16
#